data_AF-A0A3R7E868-F1
#
_entry.id   AF-A0A3R7E868-F1
#
_cell.length_a   1.000
_cell.length_b   1.000
_cell.length_c   1.000
_cell.angle_alpha   90.00
_cell.angle_beta   90.00
_cell.angle_gamma   90.00
#
_symmetry.space_group_name_H-M   'P 1'
#
loop_
_entity.id
_entity.type
_entity.pdbx_description
1 polymer ?
#
loop_
_entity_poly.entity_id
_entity_poly.type
_entity_poly.pdbx_seq_one_letter_code
_entity_poly.pdbx_strand_id
1 'polypeptide(L)'
;MRRDGEANNLTLRDLSEIIGVLHDINYEGLVIKCAGRNIRIPAPPNLRREAAKLVGKRVAILRIGQTVYIRKLKDSSSTDEESFTSEKSVELTLPRKVNHR
;
A
#
# COMPACT_ATOMS: atom_id res chain seq x y z
N MET A 1 16.77 19.58 13.76
CA MET A 1 15.72 18.70 14.32
C MET A 1 14.64 18.51 13.26
N ARG A 2 14.57 17.35 12.61
CA ARG A 2 13.51 17.05 11.64
C ARG A 2 12.25 16.72 12.44
N ARG A 3 11.21 17.54 12.32
CA ARG A 3 9.87 17.14 12.74
C ARG A 3 9.42 16.10 11.73
N ASP A 4 9.70 14.82 12.01
CA ASP A 4 9.06 13.74 11.29
C ASP A 4 7.56 13.92 11.53
N GLY A 5 6.88 14.41 10.49
CA GLY A 5 5.46 14.74 10.57
C GLY A 5 4.71 13.49 11.01
N GLU A 6 4.01 13.62 12.14
CA GLU A 6 3.21 12.57 12.74
C GLU A 6 2.33 11.93 11.67
N ALA A 7 2.49 10.63 11.47
CA ALA A 7 1.74 9.91 10.45
C ALA A 7 0.32 9.70 10.97
N ASN A 8 -0.66 10.25 10.26
CA ASN A 8 -2.06 10.05 10.62
C ASN A 8 -2.47 8.62 10.30
N ASN A 9 -3.05 7.92 11.26
CA ASN A 9 -3.60 6.59 11.04
C ASN A 9 -4.85 6.70 10.16
N LEU A 10 -4.83 6.06 8.99
CA LEU A 10 -5.97 6.00 8.09
C LEU A 10 -6.35 4.55 7.84
N THR A 11 -7.57 4.20 8.24
CA THR A 11 -8.22 3.00 7.74
C THR A 11 -8.87 3.34 6.41
N LEU A 12 -8.32 2.83 5.31
CA LEU A 12 -8.93 2.96 3.99
C LEU A 12 -10.35 2.37 4.02
N ARG A 13 -11.30 3.00 3.32
CA ARG A 13 -12.64 2.43 3.14
C ARG A 13 -12.53 1.17 2.26
N ASP A 14 -13.52 0.29 2.34
CA ASP A 14 -13.57 -0.83 1.42
C ASP A 14 -13.69 -0.34 -0.03
N LEU A 15 -13.05 -1.05 -0.95
CA LEU A 15 -12.92 -0.71 -2.38
C LEU A 15 -12.33 0.69 -2.65
N SER A 16 -11.58 1.23 -1.70
CA SER A 16 -10.90 2.53 -1.86
C SER A 16 -9.41 2.37 -2.11
N GLU A 17 -8.90 3.24 -2.97
CA GLU A 17 -7.49 3.31 -3.35
C GLU A 17 -6.87 4.62 -2.88
N ILE A 18 -5.61 4.56 -2.45
CA ILE A 18 -4.78 5.72 -2.17
C ILE A 18 -3.48 5.63 -2.96
N ILE A 19 -3.07 6.75 -3.54
CA ILE A 19 -1.87 6.85 -4.35
C ILE A 19 -0.90 7.82 -3.69
N GLY A 20 0.36 7.40 -3.52
CA GLY A 20 1.39 8.25 -2.95
C GLY A 20 2.77 7.62 -3.05
N VAL A 21 3.75 8.24 -2.41
CA VAL A 21 5.10 7.66 -2.30
C VAL A 21 5.17 6.84 -1.02
N LEU A 22 5.58 5.57 -1.12
CA LEU A 22 5.84 4.77 0.06
C LEU A 22 7.08 5.35 0.76
N HIS A 23 6.87 6.01 1.89
CA HIS A 23 7.91 6.76 2.58
C HIS A 23 8.70 5.87 3.54
N ASP A 24 7.99 5.03 4.30
CA ASP A 24 8.59 4.17 5.32
C ASP A 24 7.69 2.95 5.61
N ILE A 25 8.25 1.94 6.28
CA ILE A 25 7.54 0.75 6.76
C ILE A 25 7.98 0.47 8.18
N ASN A 26 7.01 0.30 9.08
CA ASN A 26 7.31 0.04 10.49
C ASN A 26 6.49 -1.13 11.04
N TYR A 27 6.57 -1.33 12.36
CA TYR A 27 5.88 -2.43 13.02
C TYR A 27 4.34 -2.32 12.95
N GLU A 28 3.81 -1.12 12.72
CA GLU A 28 2.37 -0.82 12.66
C GLU A 28 1.81 -0.90 11.24
N GLY A 29 2.61 -0.65 10.20
CA GLY A 29 2.13 -0.71 8.82
C GLY A 29 3.02 0.00 7.80
N LEU A 30 2.37 0.52 6.76
CA LEU A 30 2.98 1.24 5.64
C LEU A 30 2.75 2.73 5.83
N VAL A 31 3.80 3.55 5.69
CA VAL A 31 3.70 5.02 5.75
C VAL A 31 3.77 5.56 4.34
N ILE A 32 2.66 6.11 3.86
CA ILE A 32 2.56 6.75 2.54
C ILE A 32 2.59 8.26 2.69
N LYS A 33 3.44 8.91 1.90
CA LYS A 33 3.36 10.35 1.69
C LYS A 33 2.41 10.67 0.54
N CYS A 34 1.28 11.29 0.86
CA CYS A 34 0.23 11.66 -0.09
C CYS A 34 -0.23 13.10 0.21
N ALA A 35 -0.34 13.95 -0.81
CA ALA A 35 -0.74 15.36 -0.69
C ALA A 35 0.00 16.13 0.44
N GLY A 36 1.31 15.88 0.57
CA GLY A 36 2.16 16.52 1.59
C GLY A 36 2.00 15.97 3.01
N ARG A 37 1.14 14.97 3.23
CA ARG A 37 0.89 14.34 4.53
C ARG A 37 1.44 12.93 4.58
N ASN A 38 1.91 12.53 5.75
CA ASN A 38 2.24 11.13 6.04
C ASN A 38 0.98 10.42 6.54
N ILE A 39 0.64 9.31 5.91
CA ILE A 39 -0.55 8.51 6.18
C ILE A 39 -0.09 7.09 6.49
N ARG A 40 -0.51 6.57 7.63
CA ARG A 40 -0.20 5.20 8.03
C ARG A 40 -1.36 4.28 7.69
N ILE A 41 -1.06 3.21 6.97
CA ILE A 41 -2.00 2.17 6.57
C ILE A 41 -1.58 0.86 7.25
N PRO A 42 -2.41 0.30 8.15
CA PRO A 42 -2.12 -0.98 8.78
C PRO A 42 -1.93 -2.08 7.72
N ALA A 43 -0.88 -2.87 7.89
CA ALA A 43 -0.52 -3.92 6.95
C ALA A 43 0.06 -5.15 7.66
N PRO A 44 -0.30 -6.36 7.23
CA PRO A 44 0.21 -7.58 7.83
C PRO A 44 1.73 -7.76 7.56
N PRO A 45 2.45 -8.56 8.38
CA PRO A 45 3.90 -8.73 8.26
C PRO A 45 4.40 -9.17 6.88
N ASN A 46 3.66 -10.06 6.21
CA ASN A 46 3.98 -10.53 4.86
C ASN A 46 3.98 -9.38 3.85
N LEU A 47 2.91 -8.55 3.85
CA LEU A 47 2.80 -7.42 2.94
C LEU A 47 3.91 -6.39 3.20
N ARG A 48 4.27 -6.15 4.47
CA ARG A 48 5.37 -5.25 4.82
C ARG A 48 6.72 -5.70 4.26
N ARG A 49 7.00 -7.00 4.26
CA ARG A 49 8.23 -7.55 3.66
C ARG A 49 8.28 -7.31 2.15
N GLU A 50 7.15 -7.50 1.47
CA GLU A 50 7.07 -7.26 0.02
C GLU A 50 7.17 -5.77 -0.31
N ALA A 51 6.46 -4.94 0.43
CA ALA A 51 6.44 -3.49 0.26
C ALA A 51 7.81 -2.85 0.55
N ALA A 52 8.70 -3.48 1.32
CA ALA A 52 10.04 -2.95 1.61
C ALA A 52 10.85 -2.65 0.34
N LYS A 53 10.63 -3.41 -0.73
CA LYS A 53 11.27 -3.20 -2.04
C LYS A 53 10.74 -1.97 -2.78
N LEU A 54 9.64 -1.39 -2.31
CA LEU A 54 8.92 -0.27 -2.92
C LEU A 54 9.14 1.05 -2.17
N VAL A 55 9.95 1.06 -1.10
CA VAL A 55 10.25 2.29 -0.35
C VAL A 55 10.90 3.31 -1.29
N GLY A 56 10.42 4.56 -1.23
CA GLY A 56 10.78 5.65 -2.12
C GLY A 56 10.11 5.61 -3.49
N LYS A 57 9.31 4.59 -3.81
CA LYS A 57 8.57 4.50 -5.09
C LYS A 57 7.15 5.02 -4.94
N ARG A 58 6.59 5.50 -6.06
CA ARG A 58 5.18 5.81 -6.18
C ARG A 58 4.38 4.51 -6.24
N VAL A 59 3.40 4.37 -5.36
CA VAL A 59 2.59 3.17 -5.18
C VAL A 59 1.11 3.53 -5.12
N ALA A 60 0.27 2.57 -5.51
CA ALA A 60 -1.15 2.57 -5.19
C ALA A 60 -1.41 1.48 -4.14
N ILE A 61 -2.19 1.82 -3.12
CA ILE A 61 -2.69 0.88 -2.12
C ILE A 61 -4.21 0.81 -2.23
N LEU A 62 -4.71 -0.40 -2.48
CA LEU A 62 -6.13 -0.71 -2.59
C LEU A 62 -6.54 -1.59 -1.42
N ARG A 63 -7.69 -1.30 -0.81
CA ARG A 63 -8.31 -2.17 0.19
C ARG A 63 -9.51 -2.89 -0.42
N ILE A 64 -9.55 -4.21 -0.29
CA ILE A 64 -10.73 -5.04 -0.62
C ILE A 64 -11.02 -5.93 0.58
N GLY A 65 -12.18 -5.73 1.22
CA GLY A 65 -12.55 -6.34 2.48
C GLY A 65 -11.55 -6.06 3.60
N GLN A 66 -10.88 -7.10 4.08
CA GLN A 66 -9.81 -7.01 5.09
C GLN A 66 -8.41 -7.06 4.49
N THR A 67 -8.31 -7.20 3.17
CA THR A 67 -7.03 -7.36 2.47
C THR A 67 -6.56 -6.01 1.92
N VAL A 68 -5.26 -5.77 2.06
CA VAL A 68 -4.59 -4.60 1.52
C VAL A 68 -3.66 -5.07 0.41
N TYR A 69 -3.79 -4.46 -0.77
CA TYR A 69 -2.98 -4.71 -1.95
C TYR A 69 -2.09 -3.50 -2.21
N ILE A 70 -0.87 -3.74 -2.66
CA ILE A 70 0.07 -2.69 -3.05
C ILE A 70 0.58 -2.97 -4.46
N ARG A 71 0.60 -1.94 -5.32
CA ARG A 71 1.26 -2.00 -6.63
C ARG A 71 2.15 -0.79 -6.84
N LYS A 72 3.30 -1.00 -7.49
CA LYS A 72 4.16 0.08 -7.97
C LYS A 72 3.49 0.76 -9.16
N LEU A 73 3.47 2.09 -9.18
CA LEU A 73 3.08 2.85 -10.36
C LEU A 73 4.33 3.20 -11.17
N LYS A 74 4.25 3.14 -12.50
CA LYS A 74 5.29 3.70 -13.37
C LYS A 74 5.27 5.22 -13.23
N ASP A 75 6.44 5.84 -13.13
CA ASP A 75 6.55 7.30 -13.18
C ASP A 75 6.20 7.76 -14.60
N SER A 76 5.29 8.71 -14.73
CA SER A 76 4.73 9.19 -15.99
C SER A 76 5.68 10.14 -16.74
N SER A 77 6.97 9.82 -16.81
CA SER A 77 7.97 10.57 -17.60
C SER A 77 8.38 9.86 -18.89
N SER A 78 7.61 8.88 -19.37
CA SER A 78 7.66 8.50 -20.78
C SER A 78 6.21 8.46 -21.25
N THR A 79 5.87 9.42 -22.11
CA THR A 79 4.81 9.26 -23.10
C THR A 79 5.22 8.10 -23.99
N ASP A 80 4.85 6.89 -23.61
CA ASP A 80 4.69 5.81 -24.56
C ASP A 80 3.32 5.20 -24.31
N GLU A 81 2.50 5.33 -25.35
CA GLU A 81 1.25 4.63 -25.60
C GLU A 81 1.45 3.11 -25.41
N GLU A 82 1.36 2.62 -24.17
CA GLU A 82 1.34 1.17 -23.93
C GLU A 82 0.17 0.77 -23.04
N SER A 83 -0.82 0.24 -23.75
CA SER A 83 -1.97 -0.52 -23.30
C SER A 83 -1.70 -1.42 -22.10
N PHE A 84 -2.70 -1.48 -21.23
CA PHE A 84 -2.85 -2.37 -20.10
C PHE A 84 -2.36 -3.80 -20.38
N THR A 85 -1.15 -4.14 -19.93
CA THR A 85 -0.75 -5.53 -19.70
C THR A 85 -0.77 -5.79 -18.20
N SER A 86 -1.81 -6.51 -17.80
CA SER A 86 -2.00 -7.05 -16.45
C SER A 86 -0.90 -8.07 -16.14
N GLU A 87 0.20 -7.65 -15.52
CA GLU A 87 1.16 -8.57 -14.93
C GLU A 87 1.00 -8.65 -13.41
N LYS A 88 0.46 -9.81 -13.00
CA LYS A 88 0.44 -10.41 -11.66
C LYS A 88 -0.11 -9.55 -10.52
N SER A 89 -1.43 -9.60 -10.37
CA SER A 89 -2.10 -9.47 -9.08
C SER A 89 -1.75 -10.69 -8.22
N VAL A 90 -1.08 -10.49 -7.09
CA VAL A 90 -0.89 -11.54 -6.08
C VAL A 90 -2.12 -11.53 -5.18
N GLU A 91 -3.01 -12.49 -5.40
CA GLU A 91 -4.14 -12.75 -4.53
C GLU A 91 -3.69 -13.68 -3.38
N LEU A 92 -3.77 -13.21 -2.14
CA LEU A 92 -3.55 -14.03 -0.96
C LEU A 92 -4.84 -14.06 -0.14
N THR A 93 -5.56 -15.17 -0.24
CA THR A 93 -6.74 -15.47 0.57
C THR A 93 -6.30 -15.82 1.99
N LEU A 94 -6.80 -15.11 3.00
CA LEU A 94 -6.63 -15.49 4.40
C LEU A 94 -7.50 -16.72 4.70
N PRO A 95 -7.00 -17.74 5.44
CA PRO A 95 -7.84 -18.86 5.83
C PRO A 95 -8.95 -18.38 6.78
N ARG A 96 -10.20 -18.73 6.43
CA ARG A 96 -11.37 -18.53 7.31
C ARG A 96 -11.13 -19.31 8.61
N LYS A 97 -11.22 -18.63 9.75
CA LYS A 97 -11.34 -19.29 11.06
C LYS A 97 -12.63 -20.10 11.06
N VAL A 98 -12.50 -21.42 11.03
CA VAL A 98 -13.58 -22.35 11.36
C VAL A 98 -13.78 -22.26 12.87
N ASN A 99 -14.87 -21.63 13.29
CA ASN A 99 -15.35 -21.78 14.66
C ASN A 99 -16.01 -23.15 14.77
N HIS A 100 -15.31 -24.10 15.39
CA HIS A 100 -15.96 -25.29 15.93
C HIS A 100 -16.62 -24.92 17.26
N ARG A 101 -17.95 -24.92 17.29
CA ARG A 101 -18.70 -25.30 18.49
C ARG A 101 -20.06 -25.85 18.11
#